data_AF-A0A925LGE5-F1
#
_entry.id   AF-A0A925LGE5-F1
#
_cell.length_a   1.000
_cell.length_b   1.000
_cell.length_c   1.000
_cell.angle_alpha   90.00
_cell.angle_beta   90.00
_cell.angle_gamma   90.00
#
_symmetry.space_group_name_H-M   'P 1'
#
loop_
_entity.id
_entity.type
_entity.pdbx_description
1 polymer ?
#
loop_
_entity_poly.entity_id
_entity_poly.type
_entity_poly.pdbx_seq_one_letter_code
_entity_poly.pdbx_strand_id
1 'polypeptide(L)'
;MGIVIILGVGVCGYLVYYAFTYKKYLIEVRILEQEGYKAWRWIGLGLYLLDTLPFHRFIKQPNYQLLQLCGKQKYSKKLRLFEAERLTFVIGILGMTLFLMFIFSIKNLSVQDAISLVRPSFGEGDKVLTYNYDLSTKNKVTNIPIIIPLPEQRPTKEQAQKVLENVVTELPEKILGNNASLNHVDAPLDLMSTYKEREVAIKWESQDHKKLLDTGEIRYNNVKDGDVVTLKAVIGCYGLTDERSYEVQLYHPELNEEEQQAQIMETIKVMFSRKNLKQMKEGVIFLPKNLQDYDANLKWYTGQKGISPLSVFLGGIVLAISFFYLKKIDLNNQIKKRQEELLRTFPECVNQFALLMNAGMTFNRAWEKITQDYLRRKVLFNEVTILYEEMLMTLEDMKKGVSDIKAYEAFGQRCKIPEILRFTSLIIQNTKKGSHIIIGALLQQSKEALSLRQDLARKKGEKASTKLIFPMGIMFLAILIIVITPAIITLKL
;
A
#
# COMPACT_ATOMS: atom_id res chain seq x y z
N MET A 1 21.67 7.96 -17.50
CA MET A 1 20.86 8.47 -18.62
C MET A 1 20.14 7.39 -19.44
N GLY A 2 20.80 6.32 -19.89
CA GLY A 2 20.18 5.33 -20.81
C GLY A 2 18.84 4.71 -20.36
N ILE A 3 18.72 4.34 -19.08
CA ILE A 3 17.49 3.72 -18.54
C ILE A 3 16.29 4.69 -18.57
N VAL A 4 16.52 6.00 -18.33
CA VAL A 4 15.46 7.03 -18.38
C VAL A 4 14.91 7.18 -19.80
N ILE A 5 15.81 7.18 -20.80
CA ILE A 5 15.42 7.31 -22.21
C ILE A 5 14.59 6.09 -22.64
N ILE A 6 15.01 4.88 -22.26
CA ILE A 6 14.29 3.64 -22.57
C ILE A 6 12.89 3.64 -21.92
N LEU A 7 12.79 4.03 -20.65
CA LEU A 7 11.51 4.13 -19.94
C LEU A 7 10.61 5.22 -20.55
N GLY A 8 11.18 6.36 -20.94
CA GLY A 8 10.45 7.44 -21.60
C GLY A 8 9.88 7.02 -22.96
N VAL A 9 10.69 6.34 -23.79
CA VAL A 9 10.23 5.75 -25.05
C VAL A 9 9.12 4.72 -24.81
N GLY A 10 9.21 3.92 -23.74
CA GLY A 10 8.17 2.97 -23.34
C GLY A 10 6.83 3.65 -22.98
N VAL A 11 6.87 4.74 -22.20
CA VAL A 11 5.67 5.51 -21.83
C VAL A 11 5.04 6.18 -23.06
N CYS A 12 5.84 6.80 -23.92
CA CYS A 12 5.36 7.37 -25.18
C CYS A 12 4.75 6.29 -26.10
N GLY A 13 5.39 5.12 -26.19
CA GLY A 13 4.87 3.98 -26.94
C GLY A 13 3.52 3.51 -26.41
N TYR A 14 3.34 3.44 -25.09
CA TYR A 14 2.06 3.09 -24.46
C TYR A 14 0.95 4.10 -24.79
N LEU A 15 1.25 5.40 -24.76
CA LEU A 15 0.29 6.46 -25.09
C LEU A 15 -0.12 6.44 -26.57
N VAL A 16 0.84 6.22 -27.48
CA VAL A 16 0.56 6.07 -28.91
C VAL A 16 -0.29 4.83 -29.18
N TYR A 17 0.03 3.72 -28.51
CA TYR A 17 -0.74 2.48 -28.58
C TYR A 17 -2.19 2.68 -28.06
N TYR A 18 -2.37 3.40 -26.95
CA TYR A 18 -3.70 3.76 -26.44
C TYR A 18 -4.51 4.60 -27.44
N ALA A 19 -3.91 5.67 -27.99
CA ALA A 19 -4.58 6.54 -28.95
C ALA A 19 -4.98 5.79 -30.24
N PHE A 20 -4.08 4.93 -30.74
CA PHE A 20 -4.34 4.12 -31.94
C PHE A 20 -5.47 3.11 -31.72
N THR A 21 -5.45 2.37 -30.61
CA THR A 21 -6.47 1.37 -30.29
C THR A 21 -7.83 2.00 -29.99
N TYR A 22 -7.86 3.14 -29.31
CA TYR A 22 -9.10 3.89 -29.07
C TYR A 22 -9.75 4.32 -30.40
N LYS A 23 -8.97 4.83 -31.36
CA LYS A 23 -9.47 5.22 -32.68
C LYS A 23 -9.98 4.02 -33.49
N LYS A 24 -9.30 2.89 -33.42
CA LYS A 24 -9.66 1.66 -34.17
C LYS A 24 -10.97 1.02 -33.69
N TYR A 25 -11.25 1.02 -32.38
CA TYR A 25 -12.43 0.38 -31.78
C TYR A 25 -13.52 1.36 -31.34
N LEU A 26 -13.50 2.60 -31.84
CA LEU A 26 -14.35 3.69 -31.38
C LEU A 26 -15.86 3.38 -31.46
N ILE A 27 -16.28 2.62 -32.49
CA ILE A 27 -17.69 2.22 -32.67
C ILE A 27 -18.11 1.19 -31.60
N GLU A 28 -17.30 0.17 -31.36
CA GLU A 28 -17.58 -0.84 -30.32
C GLU A 28 -17.55 -0.24 -28.91
N VAL A 29 -16.62 0.69 -28.67
CA VAL A 29 -16.51 1.43 -27.40
C VAL A 29 -17.77 2.27 -27.11
N ARG A 30 -18.34 2.92 -28.14
CA ARG A 30 -19.57 3.71 -28.00
C ARG A 30 -20.81 2.84 -27.75
N ILE A 31 -20.88 1.65 -28.33
CA ILE A 31 -21.93 0.67 -28.05
C ILE A 31 -21.86 0.23 -26.58
N LEU A 32 -20.66 0.01 -26.04
CA LEU A 32 -20.45 -0.41 -24.65
C LEU A 32 -20.75 0.69 -23.62
N GLU A 33 -20.56 1.95 -24.00
CA GLU A 33 -20.97 3.11 -23.19
C GLU A 33 -22.50 3.13 -23.01
N GLN A 34 -23.25 2.88 -24.09
CA GLN A 34 -24.72 2.79 -24.03
C GLN A 34 -25.23 1.57 -23.24
N GLU A 35 -24.47 0.47 -23.23
CA GLU A 35 -24.77 -0.71 -22.39
C GLU A 35 -24.37 -0.55 -20.91
N GLY A 36 -23.79 0.60 -20.50
CA GLY A 36 -23.48 0.91 -19.10
C GLY A 36 -22.26 0.18 -18.53
N TYR A 37 -21.29 -0.20 -19.38
CA TYR A 37 -20.15 -1.02 -18.97
C TYR A 37 -19.09 -0.24 -18.16
N LYS A 38 -18.65 -0.76 -17.01
CA LYS A 38 -17.78 -0.04 -16.03
C LYS A 38 -16.35 0.29 -16.49
N ALA A 39 -15.91 -0.12 -17.68
CA ALA A 39 -14.53 0.08 -18.19
C ALA A 39 -14.46 0.46 -19.68
N TRP A 40 -15.54 1.00 -20.25
CA TRP A 40 -15.68 1.22 -21.70
C TRP A 40 -14.51 2.00 -22.36
N ARG A 41 -13.98 3.04 -21.70
CA ARG A 41 -12.89 3.90 -22.23
C ARG A 41 -11.56 3.19 -22.52
N TRP A 42 -11.30 2.10 -21.81
CA TRP A 42 -10.00 1.41 -21.87
C TRP A 42 -10.09 0.09 -22.63
N ILE A 43 -11.29 -0.38 -22.97
CA ILE A 43 -11.55 -1.69 -23.57
C ILE A 43 -10.85 -1.88 -24.93
N GLY A 44 -10.64 -0.80 -25.68
CA GLY A 44 -9.93 -0.84 -26.97
C GLY A 44 -8.53 -1.45 -26.90
N LEU A 45 -7.81 -1.26 -25.78
CA LEU A 45 -6.45 -1.79 -25.59
C LEU A 45 -6.40 -3.33 -25.65
N GLY A 46 -7.36 -3.99 -25.00
CA GLY A 46 -7.42 -5.45 -24.95
C GLY A 46 -8.16 -6.05 -26.13
N LEU A 47 -9.11 -5.35 -26.74
CA LEU A 47 -9.70 -5.77 -28.02
C LEU A 47 -8.63 -5.88 -29.10
N TYR A 48 -7.75 -4.88 -29.20
CA TYR A 48 -6.64 -4.93 -30.16
C TYR A 48 -5.73 -6.13 -29.91
N LEU A 49 -5.36 -6.36 -28.65
CA LEU A 49 -4.42 -7.41 -28.28
C LEU A 49 -5.03 -8.81 -28.48
N LEU A 50 -6.34 -8.94 -28.27
CA LEU A 50 -7.09 -10.17 -28.50
C LEU A 50 -7.29 -10.48 -30.00
N ASP A 51 -7.39 -9.43 -30.83
CA ASP A 51 -7.54 -9.58 -32.29
C ASP A 51 -6.20 -9.76 -33.02
N THR A 52 -5.09 -9.24 -32.47
CA THR A 52 -3.75 -9.29 -33.12
C THR A 52 -2.93 -10.51 -32.72
N LEU A 53 -3.03 -10.97 -31.47
CA LEU A 53 -2.38 -12.20 -31.03
C LEU A 53 -3.30 -13.40 -31.31
N PRO A 54 -2.77 -14.59 -31.64
CA PRO A 54 -3.56 -15.79 -31.90
C PRO A 54 -4.10 -16.42 -30.60
N PHE A 55 -4.66 -15.61 -29.69
CA PHE A 55 -5.31 -16.08 -28.46
C PHE A 55 -6.51 -16.98 -28.74
N HIS A 56 -7.06 -16.97 -29.97
CA HIS A 56 -7.99 -17.99 -30.47
C HIS A 56 -7.58 -19.44 -30.09
N ARG A 57 -6.27 -19.76 -30.08
CA ARG A 57 -5.79 -21.10 -29.69
C ARG A 57 -5.93 -21.39 -28.19
N PHE A 58 -5.80 -20.39 -27.32
CA PHE A 58 -5.97 -20.52 -25.86
C PHE A 58 -7.43 -20.45 -25.41
N ILE A 59 -8.29 -19.79 -26.20
CA ILE A 59 -9.74 -19.69 -25.99
C ILE A 59 -10.47 -21.01 -26.32
N LYS A 60 -9.76 -22.03 -26.81
CA LYS A 60 -10.33 -23.35 -27.13
C LYS A 60 -10.93 -24.10 -25.95
N GLN A 61 -10.58 -23.75 -24.70
CA GLN A 61 -11.30 -24.31 -23.56
C GLN A 61 -12.59 -23.51 -23.34
N PRO A 62 -13.78 -24.10 -23.56
CA PRO A 62 -15.02 -23.39 -23.35
C PRO A 62 -15.09 -22.94 -21.89
N ASN A 63 -15.24 -21.64 -21.66
CA ASN A 63 -15.52 -21.11 -20.35
C ASN A 63 -16.97 -21.48 -19.99
N TYR A 64 -17.15 -22.71 -19.48
CA TYR A 64 -18.44 -23.33 -19.21
C TYR A 64 -19.36 -22.43 -18.38
N GLN A 65 -18.75 -21.60 -17.54
CA GLN A 65 -19.34 -20.61 -16.66
C GLN A 65 -20.03 -19.45 -17.41
N LEU A 66 -19.37 -18.84 -18.39
CA LEU A 66 -19.96 -17.83 -19.28
C LEU A 66 -21.04 -18.43 -20.19
N LEU A 67 -20.87 -19.70 -20.58
CA LEU A 67 -21.87 -20.45 -21.35
C LEU A 67 -23.18 -20.64 -20.55
N GLN A 68 -23.11 -20.82 -19.22
CA GLN A 68 -24.30 -20.93 -18.36
C GLN A 68 -25.06 -19.60 -18.20
N LEU A 69 -24.36 -18.46 -18.28
CA LEU A 69 -24.95 -17.14 -18.04
C LEU A 69 -25.70 -16.57 -19.25
N CYS A 70 -25.28 -16.88 -20.48
CA CYS A 70 -25.71 -16.14 -21.68
C CYS A 70 -26.30 -17.00 -22.80
N GLY A 71 -26.26 -18.33 -22.68
CA GLY A 71 -26.69 -19.26 -23.73
C GLY A 71 -25.79 -19.23 -24.98
N LYS A 72 -25.97 -20.19 -25.91
CA LYS A 72 -25.10 -20.34 -27.09
C LYS A 72 -25.10 -19.13 -28.03
N GLN A 73 -26.21 -18.40 -28.15
CA GLN A 73 -26.35 -17.28 -29.11
C GLN A 73 -25.52 -16.03 -28.75
N LYS A 74 -25.41 -15.68 -27.45
CA LYS A 74 -24.70 -14.47 -27.01
C LYS A 74 -23.30 -14.76 -26.45
N TYR A 75 -22.89 -16.04 -26.39
CA TYR A 75 -21.65 -16.50 -25.75
C TYR A 75 -20.39 -15.95 -26.42
N SER A 76 -20.28 -16.01 -27.75
CA SER A 76 -19.06 -15.58 -28.47
C SER A 76 -18.76 -14.10 -28.26
N LYS A 77 -19.79 -13.24 -28.36
CA LYS A 77 -19.66 -11.80 -28.18
C LYS A 77 -19.30 -11.42 -26.73
N LYS A 78 -19.94 -12.06 -25.75
CA LYS A 78 -19.67 -11.77 -24.32
C LYS A 78 -18.36 -12.35 -23.82
N LEU A 79 -17.92 -13.50 -24.35
CA LEU A 79 -16.61 -14.08 -24.06
C LEU A 79 -15.49 -13.16 -24.55
N ARG A 80 -15.60 -12.68 -25.80
CA ARG A 80 -14.65 -11.74 -26.39
C ARG A 80 -14.54 -10.47 -25.56
N LEU A 81 -15.68 -9.92 -25.13
CA LEU A 81 -15.73 -8.71 -24.30
C LEU A 81 -15.12 -8.93 -22.90
N PHE A 82 -15.43 -10.06 -22.26
CA PHE A 82 -14.90 -10.39 -20.94
C PHE A 82 -13.38 -10.57 -20.95
N GLU A 83 -12.84 -11.23 -21.98
CA GLU A 83 -11.41 -11.44 -22.14
C GLU A 83 -10.68 -10.16 -22.55
N ALA A 84 -11.28 -9.34 -23.42
CA ALA A 84 -10.75 -8.03 -23.77
C ALA A 84 -10.63 -7.15 -22.52
N GLU A 85 -11.67 -7.06 -21.70
CA GLU A 85 -11.62 -6.30 -20.45
C GLU A 85 -10.56 -6.87 -19.46
N ARG A 86 -10.36 -8.20 -19.44
CA ARG A 86 -9.31 -8.78 -18.58
C ARG A 86 -7.92 -8.35 -19.04
N LEU A 87 -7.68 -8.33 -20.35
CA LEU A 87 -6.42 -7.86 -20.94
C LEU A 87 -6.22 -6.35 -20.74
N THR A 88 -7.30 -5.55 -20.79
CA THR A 88 -7.19 -4.09 -20.62
C THR A 88 -6.71 -3.71 -19.23
N PHE A 89 -7.19 -4.41 -18.20
CA PHE A 89 -6.72 -4.18 -16.83
C PHE A 89 -5.26 -4.58 -16.64
N VAL A 90 -4.82 -5.70 -17.22
CA VAL A 90 -3.41 -6.14 -17.17
C VAL A 90 -2.50 -5.12 -17.86
N ILE A 91 -2.86 -4.68 -19.06
CA ILE A 91 -2.12 -3.68 -19.83
C ILE A 91 -2.09 -2.33 -19.09
N GLY A 92 -3.20 -1.94 -18.47
CA GLY A 92 -3.29 -0.73 -17.65
C GLY A 92 -2.35 -0.76 -16.44
N ILE A 93 -2.28 -1.89 -15.72
CA ILE A 93 -1.36 -2.07 -14.59
C ILE A 93 0.10 -2.01 -15.06
N LEU A 94 0.44 -2.68 -16.16
CA LEU A 94 1.79 -2.63 -16.72
C LEU A 94 2.18 -1.20 -17.16
N GLY A 95 1.28 -0.48 -17.83
CA GLY A 95 1.49 0.92 -18.20
C GLY A 95 1.72 1.83 -16.99
N MET A 96 0.92 1.67 -15.93
CA MET A 96 1.09 2.42 -14.67
C MET A 96 2.42 2.12 -13.98
N THR A 97 2.86 0.86 -13.98
CA THR A 97 4.17 0.50 -13.39
C THR A 97 5.34 1.10 -14.16
N LEU A 98 5.28 1.12 -15.50
CA LEU A 98 6.27 1.79 -16.35
C LEU A 98 6.31 3.30 -16.10
N PHE A 99 5.15 3.93 -15.94
CA PHE A 99 5.05 5.36 -15.64
C PHE A 99 5.64 5.72 -14.27
N LEU A 100 5.35 4.92 -13.23
CA LEU A 100 5.94 5.11 -11.90
C LEU A 100 7.46 4.94 -11.91
N MET A 101 7.98 3.96 -12.66
CA MET A 101 9.42 3.81 -12.86
C MET A 101 10.06 5.01 -13.54
N PHE A 102 9.40 5.56 -14.56
CA PHE A 102 9.89 6.74 -15.26
C PHE A 102 9.99 7.95 -14.32
N ILE A 103 8.97 8.21 -13.50
CA ILE A 103 8.99 9.29 -12.50
C ILE A 103 10.11 9.10 -11.49
N PHE A 104 10.26 7.89 -10.93
CA PHE A 104 11.30 7.60 -9.95
C PHE A 104 12.70 7.75 -10.55
N SER A 105 12.87 7.38 -11.82
CA SER A 105 14.14 7.51 -12.52
C SER A 105 14.49 8.95 -12.90
N ILE A 106 13.51 9.84 -13.12
CA ILE A 106 13.73 11.28 -13.34
C ILE A 106 14.25 11.94 -12.05
N LYS A 107 13.68 11.60 -10.89
CA LYS A 107 14.12 12.15 -9.59
C LYS A 107 15.58 11.80 -9.26
N ASN A 108 16.08 10.67 -9.76
CA ASN A 108 17.48 10.25 -9.58
C ASN A 108 18.45 10.82 -10.63
N LEU A 109 18.00 11.68 -11.56
CA LEU A 109 18.82 12.20 -12.67
C LEU A 109 19.27 13.66 -12.50
N SER A 110 18.94 14.33 -11.39
CA SER A 110 19.40 15.71 -11.16
C SER A 110 20.89 15.73 -10.79
N VAL A 111 21.75 15.72 -11.79
CA VAL A 111 23.17 16.09 -11.67
C VAL A 111 23.29 17.56 -12.02
N GLN A 112 23.70 18.39 -11.07
CA GLN A 112 24.02 19.80 -11.32
C GLN A 112 25.50 19.92 -11.69
N ASP A 113 25.79 20.54 -12.83
CA ASP A 113 27.15 20.89 -13.23
C ASP A 113 27.65 22.03 -12.33
N ALA A 114 28.68 21.76 -11.52
CA ALA A 114 29.32 22.75 -10.66
C ALA A 114 30.66 23.20 -11.27
N ILE A 115 30.65 24.30 -12.02
CA ILE A 115 31.85 24.88 -12.65
C ILE A 115 32.54 25.92 -11.73
N SER A 116 31.92 26.32 -10.62
CA SER A 116 32.50 27.26 -9.65
C SER A 116 32.19 26.85 -8.21
N LEU A 117 33.22 26.82 -7.37
CA LEU A 117 33.11 26.57 -5.93
C LEU A 117 33.10 27.91 -5.18
N VAL A 118 31.99 28.24 -4.51
CA VAL A 118 31.92 29.41 -3.61
C VAL A 118 32.44 28.99 -2.24
N ARG A 119 33.42 29.72 -1.70
CA ARG A 119 33.92 29.45 -0.34
C ARG A 119 32.86 29.81 0.70
N PRO A 120 32.67 29.00 1.76
CA PRO A 120 31.81 29.36 2.87
C PRO A 120 32.25 30.69 3.49
N SER A 121 31.30 31.56 3.77
CA SER A 121 31.52 32.82 4.48
C SER A 121 31.96 32.56 5.93
N PHE A 122 32.62 33.54 6.54
CA PHE A 122 33.06 33.49 7.93
C PHE A 122 31.87 33.11 8.85
N GLY A 123 32.03 32.05 9.66
CA GLY A 123 31.01 31.52 10.58
C GLY A 123 30.19 30.32 10.09
N GLU A 124 30.37 29.85 8.85
CA GLU A 124 29.66 28.66 8.32
C GLU A 124 30.39 27.32 8.55
N GLY A 125 31.64 27.35 9.02
CA GLY A 125 32.46 26.16 9.26
C GLY A 125 33.05 25.50 8.00
N ASP A 126 34.02 24.60 8.21
CA ASP A 126 34.70 23.85 7.15
C ASP A 126 33.71 22.88 6.46
N LYS A 127 33.50 23.03 5.15
CA LYS A 127 32.64 22.12 4.36
C LYS A 127 33.48 21.09 3.61
N VAL A 128 33.10 19.83 3.74
CA VAL A 128 33.68 18.72 2.97
C VAL A 128 32.71 18.36 1.85
N LEU A 129 33.10 18.60 0.61
CA LEU A 129 32.27 18.30 -0.56
C LEU A 129 32.85 17.11 -1.34
N THR A 130 31.99 16.15 -1.67
CA THR A 130 32.36 14.97 -2.47
C THR A 130 31.86 15.16 -3.89
N TYR A 131 32.78 15.24 -4.85
CA TYR A 131 32.48 15.36 -6.28
C TYR A 131 33.00 14.15 -7.03
N ASN A 132 32.36 13.81 -8.15
CA ASN A 132 32.79 12.75 -9.05
C ASN A 132 33.28 13.38 -10.35
N TYR A 133 34.43 12.94 -10.87
CA TYR A 133 34.90 13.35 -12.20
C TYR A 133 35.05 12.13 -13.11
N ASP A 134 34.74 12.33 -14.39
CA ASP A 134 34.97 11.33 -15.44
C ASP A 134 36.26 11.68 -16.18
N LEU A 135 37.25 10.78 -16.12
CA LEU A 135 38.52 10.95 -16.85
C LEU A 135 38.50 10.01 -18.06
N SER A 136 38.42 10.58 -19.26
CA SER A 136 38.48 9.83 -20.53
C SER A 136 39.92 9.76 -21.01
N THR A 137 40.56 8.60 -20.84
CA THR A 137 41.76 8.25 -21.63
C THR A 137 41.37 7.22 -22.68
N LYS A 138 42.18 7.11 -23.75
CA LYS A 138 41.88 6.51 -25.07
C LYS A 138 41.15 5.15 -25.11
N ASN A 139 40.89 4.45 -24.00
CA ASN A 139 39.99 3.28 -23.94
C ASN A 139 39.32 3.00 -22.58
N LYS A 140 39.20 3.97 -21.65
CA LYS A 140 38.48 3.77 -20.37
C LYS A 140 37.92 5.09 -19.83
N VAL A 141 36.65 5.06 -19.41
CA VAL A 141 36.02 6.09 -18.58
C VAL A 141 35.94 5.55 -17.17
N THR A 142 36.61 6.20 -16.24
CA THR A 142 36.54 5.88 -14.80
C THR A 142 35.88 7.02 -14.06
N ASN A 143 34.82 6.71 -13.31
CA ASN A 143 34.14 7.63 -12.41
C ASN A 143 34.80 7.53 -11.03
N ILE A 144 35.61 8.53 -10.68
CA ILE A 144 36.42 8.53 -9.45
C ILE A 144 35.89 9.62 -8.52
N PRO A 145 35.49 9.28 -7.27
CA PRO A 145 35.12 10.28 -6.28
C PRO A 145 36.35 11.02 -5.75
N ILE A 146 36.27 12.34 -5.65
CA ILE A 146 37.26 13.20 -5.00
C ILE A 146 36.61 13.99 -3.87
N ILE A 147 37.30 14.04 -2.73
CA ILE A 147 36.88 14.78 -1.54
C ILE A 147 37.69 16.09 -1.52
N ILE A 148 37.02 17.23 -1.59
CA ILE A 148 37.67 18.54 -1.55
C ILE A 148 37.33 19.21 -0.21
N PRO A 149 38.30 19.41 0.70
CA PRO A 149 38.09 20.19 1.91
C PRO A 149 38.17 21.68 1.59
N LEU A 150 37.08 22.44 1.81
CA LEU A 150 37.06 23.89 1.65
C LEU A 150 37.16 24.59 3.01
N PRO A 151 38.30 25.23 3.34
CA PRO A 151 38.43 26.03 4.56
C PRO A 151 37.69 27.36 4.43
N GLU A 152 37.17 27.85 5.56
CA GLU A 152 36.46 29.13 5.68
C GLU A 152 37.35 30.37 5.38
N GLN A 153 36.72 31.51 5.09
CA GLN A 153 37.42 32.80 4.95
C GLN A 153 37.84 33.36 6.32
N ARG A 154 39.06 33.89 6.44
CA ARG A 154 39.55 34.53 7.67
C ARG A 154 38.80 35.85 7.95
N PRO A 155 38.43 36.14 9.20
CA PRO A 155 37.73 37.38 9.54
C PRO A 155 38.62 38.61 9.40
N THR A 156 38.01 39.75 9.08
CA THR A 156 38.64 41.08 9.18
C THR A 156 38.68 41.55 10.64
N LYS A 157 39.64 42.41 11.03
CA LYS A 157 39.84 42.86 12.43
C LYS A 157 38.57 43.40 13.11
N GLU A 158 37.71 44.11 12.35
CA GLU A 158 36.44 44.65 12.86
C GLU A 158 35.36 43.59 13.12
N GLN A 159 35.38 42.48 12.37
CA GLN A 159 34.45 41.36 12.56
C GLN A 159 34.83 40.52 13.78
N ALA A 160 36.14 40.36 14.03
CA ALA A 160 36.66 39.64 15.19
C ALA A 160 36.31 40.33 16.53
N GLN A 161 36.29 41.67 16.56
CA GLN A 161 35.94 42.45 17.75
C GLN A 161 34.44 42.36 18.06
N LYS A 162 33.56 42.44 17.05
CA LYS A 162 32.12 42.23 17.23
C LYS A 162 31.78 40.82 17.72
N VAL A 163 32.50 39.81 17.23
CA VAL A 163 32.33 38.44 17.72
C VAL A 163 32.75 38.35 19.19
N LEU A 164 33.86 38.98 19.60
CA LEU A 164 34.28 38.99 21.00
C LEU A 164 33.23 39.63 21.93
N GLU A 165 32.68 40.79 21.56
CA GLU A 165 31.64 41.48 22.34
C GLU A 165 30.35 40.64 22.45
N ASN A 166 29.89 40.05 21.33
CA ASN A 166 28.72 39.18 21.33
C ASN A 166 28.96 37.91 22.18
N VAL A 167 30.16 37.33 22.12
CA VAL A 167 30.50 36.14 22.92
C VAL A 167 30.50 36.46 24.41
N VAL A 168 31.03 37.62 24.83
CA VAL A 168 31.01 38.02 26.24
C VAL A 168 29.59 38.24 26.74
N THR A 169 28.68 38.75 25.90
CA THR A 169 27.27 38.91 26.26
C THR A 169 26.49 37.60 26.30
N GLU A 170 26.80 36.65 25.43
CA GLU A 170 26.09 35.34 25.32
C GLU A 170 26.67 34.26 26.26
N LEU A 171 27.92 34.44 26.73
CA LEU A 171 28.63 33.47 27.57
C LEU A 171 27.83 33.01 28.80
N PRO A 172 27.21 33.92 29.59
CA PRO A 172 26.52 33.54 30.83
C PRO A 172 25.33 32.62 30.60
N GLU A 173 24.65 32.72 29.45
CA GLU A 173 23.52 31.86 29.10
C GLU A 173 23.97 30.50 28.57
N LYS A 174 25.15 30.43 27.94
CA LYS A 174 25.65 29.20 27.31
C LYS A 174 26.36 28.26 28.28
N ILE A 175 27.00 28.79 29.32
CA ILE A 175 27.67 27.97 30.34
C ILE A 175 26.69 27.20 31.23
N LEU A 176 25.41 27.60 31.25
CA LEU A 176 24.37 26.99 32.07
C LEU A 176 24.11 25.52 31.72
N GLY A 177 24.39 25.08 30.49
CA GLY A 177 24.08 23.72 30.06
C GLY A 177 22.60 23.40 30.28
N ASN A 178 22.30 22.40 31.10
CA ASN A 178 20.93 22.02 31.49
C ASN A 178 20.41 22.73 32.75
N ASN A 179 21.19 23.63 33.34
CA ASN A 179 20.85 24.29 34.60
C ASN A 179 20.01 25.55 34.35
N ALA A 180 19.05 25.84 35.24
CA ALA A 180 18.15 26.98 35.09
C ALA A 180 18.85 28.33 35.33
N SER A 181 19.87 28.39 36.18
CA SER A 181 20.65 29.61 36.46
C SER A 181 21.98 29.29 37.14
N LEU A 182 22.94 30.22 37.12
CA LEU A 182 24.23 30.05 37.83
C LEU A 182 24.04 30.01 39.35
N ASN A 183 22.87 30.44 39.84
CA ASN A 183 22.50 30.40 41.24
C ASN A 183 21.84 29.08 41.65
N HIS A 184 21.64 28.14 40.71
CA HIS A 184 21.09 26.82 41.01
C HIS A 184 21.57 25.81 39.96
N VAL A 185 22.72 25.18 40.24
CA VAL A 185 23.41 24.25 39.34
C VAL A 185 23.47 22.85 39.95
N ASP A 186 22.70 21.94 39.39
CA ASP A 186 22.54 20.55 39.79
C ASP A 186 23.08 19.54 38.74
N ALA A 187 23.29 20.00 37.51
CA ALA A 187 23.92 19.25 36.42
C ALA A 187 25.30 19.84 36.03
N PRO A 188 26.21 19.06 35.40
CA PRO A 188 27.52 19.56 34.96
C PRO A 188 27.39 20.82 34.06
N LEU A 189 28.29 21.79 34.26
CA LEU A 189 28.33 23.01 33.43
C LEU A 189 29.00 22.71 32.08
N ASP A 190 28.47 23.30 30.99
CA ASP A 190 29.08 23.19 29.66
C ASP A 190 30.22 24.21 29.51
N LEU A 191 31.37 23.92 30.15
CA LEU A 191 32.57 24.75 30.08
C LEU A 191 33.32 24.51 28.76
N MET A 192 32.76 25.07 27.69
CA MET A 192 33.31 24.95 26.35
C MET A 192 34.71 25.58 26.27
N SER A 193 35.69 24.80 25.78
CA SER A 193 37.06 25.29 25.54
C SER A 193 37.18 26.10 24.24
N THR A 194 36.14 26.12 23.40
CA THR A 194 36.12 26.84 22.13
C THR A 194 34.69 27.23 21.75
N TYR A 195 34.42 28.52 21.54
CA TYR A 195 33.12 29.02 21.05
C TYR A 195 33.02 28.89 19.53
N LYS A 196 31.88 28.38 19.04
CA LYS A 196 31.59 28.12 17.61
C LYS A 196 32.76 27.45 16.86
N GLU A 197 33.15 26.26 17.33
CA GLU A 197 34.10 25.32 16.73
C GLU A 197 35.51 25.79 16.32
N ARG A 198 35.87 27.09 16.40
CA ARG A 198 37.24 27.64 16.26
C ARG A 198 37.38 29.16 16.42
N GLU A 199 36.32 29.91 16.67
CA GLU A 199 36.36 31.38 16.61
C GLU A 199 36.98 32.02 17.85
N VAL A 200 36.70 31.46 19.04
CA VAL A 200 37.14 32.02 20.32
C VAL A 200 37.61 30.91 21.25
N ALA A 201 38.86 30.93 21.67
CA ALA A 201 39.42 29.99 22.64
C ALA A 201 39.10 30.48 24.05
N ILE A 202 38.41 29.67 24.84
CA ILE A 202 38.05 30.01 26.23
C ILE A 202 38.80 29.05 27.14
N LYS A 203 39.54 29.58 28.12
CA LYS A 203 40.17 28.80 29.18
C LYS A 203 39.46 29.08 30.49
N TRP A 204 39.15 28.01 31.22
CA TRP A 204 38.44 28.06 32.48
C TRP A 204 39.38 27.73 33.63
N GLU A 205 39.28 28.49 34.72
CA GLU A 205 40.01 28.27 35.96
C GLU A 205 39.02 28.33 37.13
N SER A 206 38.86 27.22 37.85
CA SER A 206 38.01 27.12 39.04
C SER A 206 38.76 27.54 40.30
N GLN A 207 38.08 28.25 41.21
CA GLN A 207 38.64 28.62 42.50
C GLN A 207 38.73 27.42 43.47
N ASP A 208 37.86 26.41 43.34
CA ASP A 208 37.84 25.22 44.19
C ASP A 208 37.68 23.93 43.37
N HIS A 209 38.80 23.41 42.86
CA HIS A 209 38.92 22.15 42.11
C HIS A 209 38.42 20.90 42.87
N LYS A 210 38.15 21.00 44.18
CA LYS A 210 37.61 19.87 44.97
C LYS A 210 36.11 19.71 44.77
N LYS A 211 35.41 20.78 44.39
CA LYS A 211 33.95 20.83 44.21
C LYS A 211 33.55 20.92 42.75
N LEU A 212 34.23 21.76 41.96
CA LEU A 212 33.96 21.98 40.54
C LEU A 212 35.27 22.02 39.76
N LEU A 213 35.42 21.13 38.77
CA LEU A 213 36.61 21.08 37.92
C LEU A 213 36.57 22.15 36.81
N ASP A 214 37.75 22.47 36.27
CA ASP A 214 37.91 23.33 35.09
C ASP A 214 37.22 22.78 33.82
N THR A 215 36.76 21.52 33.86
CA THR A 215 35.99 20.86 32.80
C THR A 215 34.47 21.05 32.94
N GLY A 216 33.98 21.59 34.05
CA GLY A 216 32.56 21.78 34.33
C GLY A 216 31.89 20.64 35.11
N GLU A 217 32.64 19.58 35.41
CA GLU A 217 32.15 18.45 36.21
C GLU A 217 32.07 18.79 37.70
N ILE A 218 30.92 18.48 38.32
CA ILE A 218 30.66 18.69 39.74
C ILE A 218 30.97 17.40 40.50
N ARG A 219 31.76 17.51 41.57
CA ARG A 219 32.04 16.40 42.49
C ARG A 219 31.04 16.39 43.63
N TYR A 220 29.84 15.85 43.37
CA TYR A 220 28.71 15.85 44.30
C TYR A 220 29.04 15.35 45.72
N ASN A 221 29.98 14.41 45.87
CA ASN A 221 30.42 13.90 47.18
C ASN A 221 31.04 14.97 48.12
N ASN A 222 31.51 16.09 47.56
CA ASN A 222 32.18 17.17 48.29
C ASN A 222 31.35 18.47 48.37
N VAL A 223 30.12 18.43 47.86
CA VAL A 223 29.24 19.59 47.71
C VAL A 223 28.10 19.50 48.72
N LYS A 224 27.77 20.64 49.34
CA LYS A 224 26.52 20.81 50.08
C LYS A 224 25.60 21.72 49.27
N ASP A 225 24.29 21.48 49.33
CA ASP A 225 23.31 22.31 48.65
C ASP A 225 23.47 23.79 49.06
N GLY A 226 23.72 24.65 48.08
CA GLY A 226 23.98 26.09 48.28
C GLY A 226 25.46 26.49 48.38
N ASP A 227 26.41 25.58 48.12
CA ASP A 227 27.84 25.92 48.07
C ASP A 227 28.17 26.82 46.86
N VAL A 228 28.84 27.96 47.09
CA VAL A 228 29.25 28.93 46.05
C VAL A 228 30.70 28.65 45.60
N VAL A 229 30.95 28.58 44.29
CA VAL A 229 32.27 28.46 43.66
C VAL A 229 32.44 29.50 42.55
N THR A 230 33.59 30.17 42.50
CA THR A 230 33.90 31.15 41.44
C THR A 230 34.66 30.50 40.29
N LEU A 231 34.24 30.77 39.05
CA LEU A 231 34.89 30.37 37.81
C LEU A 231 35.45 31.58 37.07
N LYS A 232 36.70 31.51 36.64
CA LYS A 232 37.32 32.54 35.79
C LYS A 232 37.43 32.04 34.35
N ALA A 233 36.96 32.84 33.40
CA ALA A 233 37.05 32.60 31.96
C ALA A 233 38.05 33.56 31.33
N VAL A 234 39.05 33.03 30.64
CA VAL A 234 39.99 33.78 29.79
C VAL A 234 39.63 33.52 28.33
N ILE A 235 39.13 34.54 27.66
CA ILE A 235 38.52 34.48 26.32
C ILE A 235 39.49 35.09 25.31
N GLY A 236 40.05 34.27 24.43
CA GLY A 236 41.03 34.67 23.40
C GLY A 236 40.48 34.53 21.98
N CYS A 237 40.51 35.61 21.20
CA CYS A 237 40.05 35.64 19.81
C CYS A 237 41.08 36.38 18.93
N TYR A 238 41.74 35.67 18.00
CA TYR A 238 42.68 36.22 17.01
C TYR A 238 43.70 37.27 17.53
N GLY A 239 44.24 37.08 18.74
CA GLY A 239 45.24 37.95 19.37
C GLY A 239 44.70 38.98 20.37
N LEU A 240 43.38 39.04 20.56
CA LEU A 240 42.71 39.80 21.62
C LEU A 240 42.33 38.87 22.77
N THR A 241 42.47 39.33 24.02
CA THR A 241 42.15 38.56 25.23
C THR A 241 41.28 39.37 26.17
N ASP A 242 40.21 38.77 26.69
CA ASP A 242 39.33 39.32 27.74
C ASP A 242 39.20 38.33 28.91
N GLU A 243 39.00 38.83 30.14
CA GLU A 243 38.91 38.00 31.36
C GLU A 243 37.63 38.33 32.13
N ARG A 244 36.87 37.29 32.53
CA ARG A 244 35.61 37.43 33.29
C ARG A 244 35.51 36.39 34.40
N SER A 245 34.86 36.74 35.51
CA SER A 245 34.61 35.84 36.64
C SER A 245 33.11 35.67 36.88
N TYR A 246 32.68 34.45 37.22
CA TYR A 246 31.30 34.06 37.47
C TYR A 246 31.19 33.33 38.81
N GLU A 247 30.15 33.62 39.59
CA GLU A 247 29.83 32.91 40.83
C GLU A 247 28.76 31.83 40.56
N VAL A 248 28.96 30.62 41.05
CA VAL A 248 28.11 29.46 40.78
C VAL A 248 27.68 28.78 42.08
N GLN A 249 26.38 28.50 42.27
CA GLN A 249 25.83 27.77 43.42
C GLN A 249 25.43 26.34 43.06
N LEU A 250 25.95 25.36 43.81
CA LEU A 250 25.85 23.92 43.50
C LEU A 250 24.76 23.20 44.33
N TYR A 251 24.05 22.26 43.69
CA TYR A 251 22.97 21.43 44.25
C TYR A 251 23.06 19.97 43.77
N HIS A 252 22.32 19.05 44.38
CA HIS A 252 22.23 17.65 43.96
C HIS A 252 21.14 17.42 42.88
N PRO A 253 21.35 16.51 41.91
CA PRO A 253 20.43 16.31 40.77
C PRO A 253 19.14 15.54 41.14
N GLU A 254 18.00 15.98 40.59
CA GLU A 254 16.74 15.21 40.52
C GLU A 254 16.57 14.61 39.10
N LEU A 255 16.36 13.29 38.99
CA LEU A 255 16.49 12.54 37.73
C LEU A 255 15.17 12.41 36.93
N ASN A 256 15.20 12.69 35.61
CA ASN A 256 14.10 12.41 34.65
C ASN A 256 14.57 11.72 33.35
N GLU A 257 13.70 10.88 32.75
CA GLU A 257 13.99 9.98 31.62
C GLU A 257 14.38 10.66 30.29
N GLU A 258 13.99 11.92 30.08
CA GLU A 258 14.31 12.68 28.86
C GLU A 258 15.76 13.18 28.84
N GLU A 259 16.35 13.46 30.01
CA GLU A 259 17.73 13.94 30.13
C GLU A 259 18.76 12.85 29.87
N GLN A 260 18.43 11.58 30.17
CA GLN A 260 19.26 10.42 29.83
C GLN A 260 19.48 10.29 28.31
N GLN A 261 18.47 10.64 27.49
CA GLN A 261 18.59 10.55 26.03
C GLN A 261 19.49 11.66 25.46
N ALA A 262 19.45 12.86 26.06
CA ALA A 262 20.32 13.97 25.71
C ALA A 262 21.79 13.65 26.05
N GLN A 263 22.04 13.09 27.23
CA GLN A 263 23.38 12.67 27.67
C GLN A 263 23.99 11.59 26.76
N ILE A 264 23.19 10.61 26.30
CA ILE A 264 23.66 9.60 25.34
C ILE A 264 24.08 10.24 24.01
N MET A 265 23.28 11.17 23.49
CA MET A 265 23.57 11.86 22.22
C MET A 265 24.83 12.72 22.33
N GLU A 266 25.02 13.40 23.46
CA GLU A 266 26.21 14.20 23.72
C GLU A 266 27.46 13.32 23.86
N THR A 267 27.38 12.23 24.61
CA THR A 267 28.47 11.25 24.75
C THR A 267 28.90 10.68 23.40
N ILE A 268 27.94 10.41 22.51
CA ILE A 268 28.21 9.97 21.13
C ILE A 268 28.96 11.07 20.35
N LYS A 269 28.56 12.35 20.43
CA LYS A 269 29.26 13.46 19.76
C LYS A 269 30.69 13.66 20.31
N VAL A 270 30.88 13.53 21.62
CA VAL A 270 32.20 13.65 22.25
C VAL A 270 33.14 12.52 21.81
N MET A 271 32.65 11.28 21.70
CA MET A 271 33.43 10.17 21.15
C MET A 271 33.97 10.45 19.73
N PHE A 272 33.19 11.13 18.90
CA PHE A 272 33.58 11.49 17.52
C PHE A 272 34.33 12.83 17.39
N SER A 273 34.65 13.49 18.50
CA SER A 273 35.35 14.76 18.49
C SER A 273 36.81 14.62 18.02
N ARG A 274 37.30 15.63 17.29
CA ARG A 274 38.60 15.70 16.59
C ARG A 274 39.85 15.27 17.40
N LYS A 275 39.79 15.20 18.74
CA LYS A 275 40.87 14.73 19.61
C LYS A 275 41.10 13.21 19.51
N ASN A 276 40.07 12.39 19.40
CA ASN A 276 40.19 10.92 19.34
C ASN A 276 40.57 10.41 17.95
N LEU A 277 40.20 11.15 16.89
CA LEU A 277 40.58 10.83 15.50
C LEU A 277 42.10 10.88 15.26
N LYS A 278 42.83 11.69 16.05
CA LYS A 278 44.30 11.80 15.93
C LYS A 278 45.08 10.64 16.56
N GLN A 279 44.45 9.83 17.42
CA GLN A 279 45.08 8.64 18.01
C GLN A 279 44.91 7.37 17.14
N MET A 280 44.18 7.43 16.03
CA MET A 280 43.79 6.26 15.24
C MET A 280 44.76 6.02 14.07
N LYS A 281 45.66 5.05 14.22
CA LYS A 281 46.78 4.79 13.29
C LYS A 281 46.42 3.98 12.03
N GLU A 282 45.23 3.43 11.89
CA GLU A 282 44.98 2.38 10.87
C GLU A 282 43.71 2.55 10.02
N GLY A 283 43.28 3.78 9.73
CA GLY A 283 42.42 4.07 8.58
C GLY A 283 41.03 3.40 8.51
N VAL A 284 40.58 2.67 9.53
CA VAL A 284 39.25 2.04 9.61
C VAL A 284 38.65 2.28 10.98
N ILE A 285 37.45 2.88 11.02
CA ILE A 285 36.67 3.12 12.23
C ILE A 285 35.64 2.00 12.38
N PHE A 286 35.70 1.25 13.48
CA PHE A 286 34.67 0.29 13.85
C PHE A 286 33.61 0.99 14.70
N LEU A 287 32.36 1.02 14.21
CA LEU A 287 31.25 1.64 14.96
C LEU A 287 30.87 0.75 16.16
N PRO A 288 30.64 1.33 17.35
CA PRO A 288 30.28 0.56 18.55
C PRO A 288 28.90 -0.09 18.36
N LYS A 289 28.78 -1.35 18.82
CA LYS A 289 27.52 -2.11 18.77
C LYS A 289 26.68 -1.92 20.04
N ASN A 290 27.32 -1.70 21.18
CA ASN A 290 26.72 -1.47 22.49
C ASN A 290 27.42 -0.28 23.17
N LEU A 291 26.68 0.55 23.91
CA LEU A 291 27.21 1.58 24.80
C LEU A 291 27.38 0.93 26.19
N GLN A 292 28.58 0.96 26.79
CA GLN A 292 28.80 0.26 28.07
C GLN A 292 28.02 0.86 29.26
N ASP A 293 27.60 2.13 29.16
CA ASP A 293 26.85 2.82 30.21
C ASP A 293 25.32 2.71 30.05
N TYR A 294 24.82 2.14 28.94
CA TYR A 294 23.38 2.03 28.66
C TYR A 294 23.04 0.73 27.92
N ASP A 295 21.98 0.03 28.35
CA ASP A 295 21.57 -1.28 27.81
C ASP A 295 20.87 -1.17 26.43
N ALA A 296 21.53 -0.50 25.47
CA ALA A 296 21.01 -0.16 24.16
C ALA A 296 21.85 -0.78 23.03
N ASN A 297 21.20 -1.59 22.19
CA ASN A 297 21.80 -2.20 20.99
C ASN A 297 21.69 -1.25 19.79
N LEU A 298 22.82 -0.76 19.28
CA LEU A 298 22.87 0.17 18.14
C LEU A 298 23.03 -0.58 16.80
N LYS A 299 22.24 -0.19 15.78
CA LYS A 299 22.32 -0.71 14.40
C LYS A 299 22.56 0.42 13.41
N TRP A 300 23.69 0.36 12.70
CA TRP A 300 24.13 1.38 11.76
C TRP A 300 23.78 0.99 10.30
N TYR A 301 23.40 1.97 9.48
CA TYR A 301 23.10 1.77 8.05
C TYR A 301 23.71 2.92 7.23
N THR A 302 24.25 2.61 6.05
CA THR A 302 24.77 3.59 5.09
C THR A 302 23.81 3.72 3.90
N GLY A 303 23.22 4.91 3.70
CA GLY A 303 22.29 5.23 2.60
C GLY A 303 20.80 5.24 2.96
N GLN A 304 19.99 6.02 2.22
CA GLN A 304 18.52 5.95 2.33
C GLN A 304 18.04 4.59 1.79
N LYS A 305 17.11 3.92 2.48
CA LYS A 305 16.37 2.76 1.94
C LYS A 305 15.51 3.22 0.76
N GLY A 306 16.12 3.40 -0.41
CA GLY A 306 15.40 3.60 -1.65
C GLY A 306 14.67 2.30 -2.01
N ILE A 307 13.37 2.41 -2.29
CA ILE A 307 12.60 1.32 -2.87
C ILE A 307 13.28 0.96 -4.20
N SER A 308 13.82 -0.25 -4.30
CA SER A 308 14.56 -0.64 -5.50
C SER A 308 13.60 -0.68 -6.70
N PRO A 309 13.99 -0.19 -7.89
CA PRO A 309 13.15 -0.28 -9.09
C PRO A 309 12.69 -1.73 -9.38
N LEU A 310 13.55 -2.71 -9.08
CA LEU A 310 13.23 -4.13 -9.17
C LEU A 310 12.03 -4.53 -8.29
N SER A 311 11.93 -4.00 -7.06
CA SER A 311 10.82 -4.29 -6.15
C SER A 311 9.49 -3.71 -6.64
N VAL A 312 9.50 -2.55 -7.29
CA VAL A 312 8.32 -1.95 -7.92
C VAL A 312 7.86 -2.77 -9.13
N PHE A 313 8.81 -3.28 -9.93
CA PHE A 313 8.51 -4.16 -11.07
C PHE A 313 7.84 -5.46 -10.62
N LEU A 314 8.46 -6.15 -9.65
CA LEU A 314 7.92 -7.40 -9.11
C LEU A 314 6.55 -7.17 -8.47
N GLY A 315 6.38 -6.07 -7.70
CA GLY A 315 5.10 -5.70 -7.12
C GLY A 315 4.01 -5.48 -8.17
N GLY A 316 4.35 -4.82 -9.28
CA GLY A 316 3.46 -4.63 -10.43
C GLY A 316 3.00 -5.93 -11.07
N ILE A 317 3.92 -6.87 -11.28
CA ILE A 317 3.61 -8.20 -11.85
C ILE A 317 2.68 -8.99 -10.91
N VAL A 318 2.98 -9.00 -9.61
CA VAL A 318 2.16 -9.72 -8.61
C VAL A 318 0.75 -9.13 -8.55
N LEU A 319 0.61 -7.80 -8.59
CA LEU A 319 -0.69 -7.13 -8.64
C LEU A 319 -1.47 -7.49 -9.93
N ALA A 320 -0.82 -7.52 -11.09
CA ALA A 320 -1.44 -7.90 -12.34
C ALA A 320 -1.94 -9.37 -12.32
N ILE A 321 -1.14 -10.29 -11.78
CA ILE A 321 -1.51 -11.69 -11.61
C ILE A 321 -2.67 -11.83 -10.62
N SER A 322 -2.63 -11.13 -9.49
CA SER A 322 -3.70 -11.16 -8.48
C SER A 322 -5.04 -10.67 -9.06
N PHE A 323 -5.02 -9.56 -9.80
CA PHE A 323 -6.22 -9.01 -10.43
C PHE A 323 -6.82 -9.97 -11.47
N PHE A 324 -5.97 -10.71 -12.20
CA PHE A 324 -6.42 -11.75 -13.14
C PHE A 324 -7.23 -12.85 -12.44
N TYR A 325 -6.83 -13.25 -11.23
CA TYR A 325 -7.57 -14.25 -10.44
C TYR A 325 -8.84 -13.68 -9.79
N LEU A 326 -8.82 -12.44 -9.30
CA LEU A 326 -9.98 -11.79 -8.69
C LEU A 326 -11.19 -11.71 -9.65
N LYS A 327 -10.95 -11.45 -10.94
CA LYS A 327 -12.04 -11.41 -11.93
C LYS A 327 -12.71 -12.78 -12.15
N LYS A 328 -11.97 -13.88 -12.01
CA LYS A 328 -12.53 -15.24 -12.05
C LYS A 328 -13.45 -15.51 -10.86
N ILE A 329 -13.11 -14.95 -9.70
CA ILE A 329 -13.93 -15.04 -8.49
C ILE A 329 -15.25 -14.26 -8.69
N ASP A 330 -15.21 -13.07 -9.30
CA ASP A 330 -16.43 -12.31 -9.57
C ASP A 330 -17.37 -13.03 -10.55
N LEU A 331 -16.82 -13.61 -11.62
CA LEU A 331 -17.61 -14.43 -12.55
C LEU A 331 -18.27 -15.63 -11.86
N ASN A 332 -17.53 -16.32 -10.99
CA ASN A 332 -18.06 -17.41 -10.17
C ASN A 332 -19.20 -16.94 -9.27
N ASN A 333 -19.09 -15.75 -8.70
CA ASN A 333 -20.12 -15.18 -7.82
C ASN A 333 -21.39 -14.84 -8.61
N GLN A 334 -21.28 -14.30 -9.82
CA GLN A 334 -22.44 -14.03 -10.67
C GLN A 334 -23.19 -15.31 -11.06
N ILE A 335 -22.45 -16.40 -11.34
CA ILE A 335 -23.05 -17.70 -11.66
C ILE A 335 -23.76 -18.29 -10.47
N LYS A 336 -23.12 -18.24 -9.29
CA LYS A 336 -23.74 -18.68 -8.04
C LYS A 336 -25.02 -17.90 -7.77
N LYS A 337 -25.03 -16.58 -7.94
CA LYS A 337 -26.25 -15.76 -7.79
C LYS A 337 -27.36 -16.19 -8.73
N ARG A 338 -27.06 -16.39 -10.03
CA ARG A 338 -28.03 -16.88 -11.02
C ARG A 338 -28.57 -18.27 -10.66
N GLN A 339 -27.70 -19.20 -10.26
CA GLN A 339 -28.10 -20.55 -9.86
C GLN A 339 -29.01 -20.52 -8.62
N GLU A 340 -28.67 -19.70 -7.63
CA GLU A 340 -29.46 -19.51 -6.42
C GLU A 340 -30.83 -18.91 -6.72
N GLU A 341 -30.92 -17.94 -7.63
CA GLU A 341 -32.20 -17.33 -8.04
C GLU A 341 -33.08 -18.36 -8.76
N LEU A 342 -32.52 -19.12 -9.70
CA LEU A 342 -33.23 -20.19 -10.41
C LEU A 342 -33.72 -21.27 -9.43
N LEU A 343 -32.89 -21.74 -8.49
CA LEU A 343 -33.27 -22.70 -7.46
C LEU A 343 -34.36 -22.16 -6.53
N ARG A 344 -34.36 -20.85 -6.25
CA ARG A 344 -35.36 -20.21 -5.39
C ARG A 344 -36.74 -20.20 -6.04
N THR A 345 -36.81 -19.87 -7.33
CA THR A 345 -38.07 -19.74 -8.07
C THR A 345 -38.59 -21.07 -8.61
N PHE A 346 -37.72 -22.04 -8.86
CA PHE A 346 -38.10 -23.31 -9.49
C PHE A 346 -39.26 -24.06 -8.80
N PRO A 347 -39.32 -24.23 -7.46
CA PRO A 347 -40.43 -24.91 -6.79
C PRO A 347 -41.79 -24.23 -7.03
N GLU A 348 -41.81 -22.89 -7.08
CA GLU A 348 -43.04 -22.13 -7.35
C GLU A 348 -43.55 -22.40 -8.76
N CYS A 349 -42.66 -22.45 -9.73
CA CYS A 349 -42.98 -22.79 -11.11
C CYS A 349 -43.54 -24.22 -11.23
N VAL A 350 -42.92 -25.21 -10.57
CA VAL A 350 -43.43 -26.60 -10.57
C VAL A 350 -44.80 -26.70 -9.91
N ASN A 351 -45.06 -25.96 -8.83
CA ASN A 351 -46.38 -25.89 -8.20
C ASN A 351 -47.44 -25.29 -9.12
N GLN A 352 -47.11 -24.25 -9.89
CA GLN A 352 -48.01 -23.68 -10.90
C GLN A 352 -48.34 -24.73 -11.98
N PHE A 353 -47.35 -25.48 -12.45
CA PHE A 353 -47.59 -26.58 -13.39
C PHE A 353 -48.51 -27.66 -12.80
N ALA A 354 -48.24 -28.10 -11.57
CA ALA A 354 -49.06 -29.11 -10.90
C ALA A 354 -50.51 -28.64 -10.73
N LEU A 355 -50.73 -27.38 -10.34
CA LEU A 355 -52.06 -26.80 -10.15
C LEU A 355 -52.84 -26.71 -11.48
N LEU A 356 -52.20 -26.21 -12.54
CA LEU A 356 -52.85 -26.09 -13.86
C LEU A 356 -53.15 -27.47 -14.48
N MET A 357 -52.25 -28.44 -14.32
CA MET A 357 -52.48 -29.79 -14.83
C MET A 357 -53.51 -30.57 -14.02
N ASN A 358 -53.57 -30.37 -12.69
CA ASN A 358 -54.66 -30.89 -11.86
C ASN A 358 -56.02 -30.31 -12.27
N ALA A 359 -56.04 -29.07 -12.77
CA ALA A 359 -57.24 -28.45 -13.35
C ALA A 359 -57.56 -28.95 -14.77
N GLY A 360 -56.86 -29.98 -15.28
CA GLY A 360 -57.11 -30.60 -16.59
C GLY A 360 -56.40 -29.91 -17.76
N MET A 361 -55.50 -28.94 -17.53
CA MET A 361 -54.70 -28.37 -18.61
C MET A 361 -53.61 -29.32 -19.08
N THR A 362 -53.34 -29.34 -20.38
CA THR A 362 -52.15 -30.02 -20.94
C THR A 362 -50.88 -29.27 -20.57
N PHE A 363 -49.74 -29.97 -20.52
CA PHE A 363 -48.45 -29.36 -20.18
C PHE A 363 -48.10 -28.15 -21.06
N ASN A 364 -48.29 -28.27 -22.39
CA ASN A 364 -48.02 -27.18 -23.33
C ASN A 364 -48.90 -25.94 -23.06
N ARG A 365 -50.18 -26.14 -22.75
CA ARG A 365 -51.09 -25.04 -22.36
C ARG A 365 -50.73 -24.44 -21.01
N ALA A 366 -50.32 -25.25 -20.03
CA ALA A 366 -49.85 -24.77 -18.75
C ALA A 366 -48.57 -23.92 -18.90
N TRP A 367 -47.63 -24.34 -19.77
CA TRP A 367 -46.41 -23.59 -20.07
C TRP A 367 -46.73 -22.21 -20.69
N GLU A 368 -47.60 -22.19 -21.70
CA GLU A 368 -48.03 -20.95 -22.33
C GLU A 368 -48.74 -20.03 -21.32
N LYS A 369 -49.65 -20.56 -20.50
CA LYS A 369 -50.33 -19.78 -19.47
C LYS A 369 -49.36 -19.17 -18.44
N ILE A 370 -48.42 -19.96 -17.92
CA ILE A 370 -47.43 -19.49 -16.93
C ILE A 370 -46.55 -18.38 -17.50
N THR A 371 -46.07 -18.53 -18.74
CA THR A 371 -45.24 -17.51 -19.40
C THR A 371 -46.01 -16.23 -19.75
N GLN A 372 -47.29 -16.34 -20.14
CA GLN A 372 -48.16 -15.18 -20.36
C GLN A 372 -48.48 -14.45 -19.04
N ASP A 373 -48.73 -15.18 -17.96
CA ASP A 373 -48.93 -14.60 -16.62
C ASP A 373 -47.67 -13.86 -16.14
N TYR A 374 -46.49 -14.41 -16.41
CA TYR A 374 -45.22 -13.73 -16.17
C TYR A 374 -45.07 -12.45 -17.00
N LEU A 375 -45.34 -12.49 -18.31
CA LEU A 375 -45.27 -11.30 -19.16
C LEU A 375 -46.14 -10.16 -18.65
N ARG A 376 -47.37 -10.46 -18.19
CA ARG A 376 -48.25 -9.47 -17.57
C ARG A 376 -47.63 -8.89 -16.30
N ARG A 377 -47.11 -9.73 -15.39
CA ARG A 377 -46.44 -9.26 -14.16
C ARG A 377 -45.22 -8.38 -14.46
N LYS A 378 -44.40 -8.75 -15.45
CA LYS A 378 -43.23 -7.97 -15.88
C LYS A 378 -43.61 -6.57 -16.35
N VAL A 379 -44.69 -6.43 -17.11
CA VAL A 379 -45.18 -5.12 -17.58
C VAL A 379 -45.76 -4.29 -16.44
N LEU A 380 -46.50 -4.89 -15.50
CA LEU A 380 -47.12 -4.17 -14.39
C LEU A 380 -46.16 -3.77 -13.27
N PHE A 381 -45.24 -4.66 -12.87
CA PHE A 381 -44.41 -4.51 -11.67
C PHE A 381 -42.92 -4.36 -11.96
N ASN A 382 -42.51 -4.42 -13.23
CA ASN A 382 -41.11 -4.42 -13.66
C ASN A 382 -40.25 -5.50 -12.97
N GLU A 383 -40.88 -6.59 -12.53
CA GLU A 383 -40.20 -7.73 -11.90
C GLU A 383 -39.66 -8.68 -12.99
N VAL A 384 -38.35 -8.79 -13.07
CA VAL A 384 -37.66 -9.72 -13.98
C VAL A 384 -37.16 -10.90 -13.19
N THR A 385 -37.60 -12.10 -13.58
CA THR A 385 -37.17 -13.35 -12.96
C THR A 385 -36.53 -14.26 -13.98
N ILE A 386 -35.29 -14.69 -13.73
CA ILE A 386 -34.47 -15.40 -14.73
C ILE A 386 -35.15 -16.68 -15.24
N LEU A 387 -35.81 -17.45 -14.36
CA LEU A 387 -36.45 -18.71 -14.75
C LEU A 387 -37.53 -18.50 -15.81
N TYR A 388 -38.39 -17.50 -15.61
CA TYR A 388 -39.51 -17.23 -16.51
C TYR A 388 -39.06 -16.60 -17.83
N GLU A 389 -37.96 -15.81 -17.84
CA GLU A 389 -37.32 -15.35 -19.08
C GLU A 389 -36.82 -16.53 -19.92
N GLU A 390 -36.16 -17.51 -19.30
CA GLU A 390 -35.70 -18.72 -19.99
C GLU A 390 -36.88 -19.58 -20.52
N MET A 391 -38.00 -19.62 -19.78
CA MET A 391 -39.22 -20.28 -20.23
C MET A 391 -39.90 -19.55 -21.39
N LEU A 392 -39.91 -18.22 -21.37
CA LEU A 392 -40.44 -17.38 -22.44
C LEU A 392 -39.64 -17.57 -23.74
N MET A 393 -38.30 -17.55 -23.65
CA MET A 393 -37.44 -17.86 -24.80
C MET A 393 -37.73 -19.25 -25.37
N THR A 394 -37.99 -20.24 -24.50
CA THR A 394 -38.37 -21.59 -24.93
C THR A 394 -39.70 -21.59 -25.68
N LEU A 395 -40.69 -20.81 -25.21
CA LEU A 395 -41.97 -20.67 -25.90
C LEU A 395 -41.81 -19.98 -27.26
N GLU A 396 -40.95 -18.96 -27.36
CA GLU A 396 -40.63 -18.33 -28.63
C GLU A 396 -39.95 -19.30 -29.60
N ASP A 397 -39.01 -20.12 -29.13
CA ASP A 397 -38.36 -21.14 -29.96
C ASP A 397 -39.39 -22.15 -30.50
N MET A 398 -40.34 -22.59 -29.66
CA MET A 398 -41.45 -23.46 -30.07
C MET A 398 -42.35 -22.76 -31.11
N LYS A 399 -42.69 -21.47 -30.90
CA LYS A 399 -43.47 -20.67 -31.86
C LYS A 399 -42.75 -20.45 -33.20
N LYS A 400 -41.41 -20.45 -33.20
CA LYS A 400 -40.57 -20.36 -34.40
C LYS A 400 -40.39 -21.71 -35.12
N GLY A 401 -41.08 -22.77 -34.68
CA GLY A 401 -41.07 -24.09 -35.34
C GLY A 401 -40.01 -25.06 -34.83
N VAL A 402 -39.30 -24.76 -33.73
CA VAL A 402 -38.44 -25.74 -33.06
C VAL A 402 -39.33 -26.78 -32.37
N SER A 403 -39.01 -28.08 -32.51
CA SER A 403 -39.81 -29.12 -31.86
C SER A 403 -39.77 -29.01 -30.34
N ASP A 404 -40.91 -29.25 -29.68
CA ASP A 404 -41.07 -29.18 -28.22
C ASP A 404 -39.96 -29.91 -27.46
N ILE A 405 -39.62 -31.13 -27.90
CA ILE A 405 -38.55 -31.94 -27.30
C ILE A 405 -37.19 -31.21 -27.34
N LYS A 406 -36.83 -30.63 -28.50
CA LYS A 406 -35.57 -29.87 -28.64
C LYS A 406 -35.60 -28.57 -27.85
N ALA A 407 -36.75 -27.90 -27.79
CA ALA A 407 -36.93 -26.67 -27.03
C ALA A 407 -36.77 -26.93 -25.51
N TYR A 408 -37.39 -27.98 -24.97
CA TYR A 408 -37.24 -28.36 -23.56
C TYR A 408 -35.84 -28.84 -23.21
N GLU A 409 -35.17 -29.56 -24.11
CA GLU A 409 -33.77 -29.93 -23.93
C GLU A 409 -32.86 -28.68 -23.89
N ALA A 410 -33.08 -27.73 -24.80
CA ALA A 410 -32.36 -26.47 -24.81
C ALA A 410 -32.61 -25.65 -23.53
N PHE A 411 -33.84 -25.62 -23.00
CA PHE A 411 -34.17 -24.99 -21.73
C PHE A 411 -33.37 -25.59 -20.56
N GLY A 412 -33.36 -26.92 -20.42
CA GLY A 412 -32.58 -27.60 -19.38
C GLY A 412 -31.08 -27.30 -19.50
N GLN A 413 -30.56 -27.29 -20.73
CA GLN A 413 -29.16 -26.98 -21.03
C GLN A 413 -28.78 -25.50 -20.83
N ARG A 414 -29.73 -24.56 -20.85
CA ARG A 414 -29.49 -23.15 -20.52
C ARG A 414 -29.51 -22.90 -19.01
N CYS A 415 -30.40 -23.58 -18.27
CA CYS A 415 -30.48 -23.46 -16.81
C CYS A 415 -29.34 -24.19 -16.09
N LYS A 416 -28.93 -25.38 -16.57
CA LYS A 416 -27.84 -26.22 -16.03
C LYS A 416 -27.87 -26.46 -14.51
N ILE A 417 -29.08 -26.59 -13.98
CA ILE A 417 -29.33 -26.92 -12.58
C ILE A 417 -29.86 -28.37 -12.56
N PRO A 418 -29.30 -29.27 -11.73
CA PRO A 418 -29.69 -30.68 -11.70
C PRO A 418 -31.21 -30.91 -11.58
N GLU A 419 -31.88 -30.10 -10.76
CA GLU A 419 -33.31 -30.15 -10.50
C GLU A 419 -34.12 -29.80 -11.76
N ILE A 420 -33.72 -28.75 -12.48
CA ILE A 420 -34.35 -28.33 -13.74
C ILE A 420 -34.08 -29.36 -14.84
N LEU A 421 -32.87 -29.93 -14.92
CA LEU A 421 -32.52 -30.97 -15.89
C LEU A 421 -33.34 -32.25 -15.71
N ARG A 422 -33.57 -32.66 -14.46
CA ARG A 422 -34.47 -33.77 -14.13
C ARG A 422 -35.90 -33.47 -14.57
N PHE A 423 -36.40 -32.25 -14.30
CA PHE A 423 -37.73 -31.81 -14.73
C PHE A 423 -37.89 -31.82 -16.25
N THR A 424 -36.93 -31.28 -16.99
CA THR A 424 -36.95 -31.32 -18.46
C THR A 424 -36.92 -32.74 -19.00
N SER A 425 -36.17 -33.63 -18.36
CA SER A 425 -36.14 -35.05 -18.75
C SER A 425 -37.50 -35.72 -18.55
N LEU A 426 -38.19 -35.42 -17.44
CA LEU A 426 -39.54 -35.93 -17.16
C LEU A 426 -40.56 -35.42 -18.20
N ILE A 427 -40.46 -34.14 -18.58
CA ILE A 427 -41.34 -33.54 -19.59
C ILE A 427 -41.10 -34.16 -20.97
N ILE A 428 -39.84 -34.30 -21.39
CA ILE A 428 -39.51 -34.91 -22.68
C ILE A 428 -40.04 -36.35 -22.76
N GLN A 429 -40.00 -37.09 -21.64
CA GLN A 429 -40.61 -38.41 -21.56
C GLN A 429 -42.14 -38.35 -21.64
N ASN A 430 -42.78 -37.33 -21.05
CA ASN A 430 -44.21 -37.11 -21.16
C ASN A 430 -44.67 -36.88 -22.59
N THR A 431 -44.01 -35.96 -23.29
CA THR A 431 -44.34 -35.58 -24.67
C THR A 431 -44.24 -36.77 -25.61
N LYS A 432 -43.39 -37.78 -25.29
CA LYS A 432 -43.25 -39.01 -26.06
C LYS A 432 -44.26 -40.11 -25.71
N LYS A 433 -44.79 -40.17 -24.49
CA LYS A 433 -45.54 -41.34 -23.97
C LYS A 433 -47.00 -41.09 -23.57
N GLY A 434 -47.47 -39.84 -23.51
CA GLY A 434 -48.86 -39.50 -23.13
C GLY A 434 -49.08 -39.42 -21.60
N SER A 435 -50.06 -38.60 -21.19
CA SER A 435 -50.11 -37.97 -19.86
C SER A 435 -51.13 -38.57 -18.90
N HIS A 436 -50.72 -39.40 -17.94
CA HIS A 436 -51.50 -39.58 -16.69
C HIS A 436 -50.65 -39.83 -15.43
N ILE A 437 -49.37 -40.23 -15.55
CA ILE A 437 -48.55 -40.66 -14.38
C ILE A 437 -47.67 -39.54 -13.78
N ILE A 438 -47.55 -38.38 -14.43
CA ILE A 438 -46.48 -37.42 -14.13
C ILE A 438 -46.84 -36.38 -13.06
N ILE A 439 -48.12 -36.18 -12.76
CA ILE A 439 -48.55 -35.26 -11.70
C ILE A 439 -47.91 -35.65 -10.35
N GLY A 440 -47.90 -36.95 -10.03
CA GLY A 440 -47.23 -37.46 -8.82
C GLY A 440 -45.72 -37.23 -8.83
N ALA A 441 -45.05 -37.49 -9.96
CA ALA A 441 -43.62 -37.26 -10.12
C ALA A 441 -43.23 -35.77 -10.00
N LEU A 442 -44.06 -34.87 -10.54
CA LEU A 442 -43.87 -33.42 -10.43
C LEU A 442 -44.10 -32.90 -9.02
N LEU A 443 -45.13 -33.38 -8.34
CA LEU A 443 -45.39 -33.02 -6.94
C LEU A 443 -44.27 -33.52 -6.01
N GLN A 444 -43.79 -34.74 -6.24
CA GLN A 444 -42.62 -35.26 -5.53
C GLN A 444 -41.38 -34.42 -5.81
N GLN A 445 -41.11 -34.09 -7.08
CA GLN A 445 -39.99 -33.23 -7.45
C GLN A 445 -40.10 -31.82 -6.85
N SER A 446 -41.31 -31.24 -6.77
CA SER A 446 -41.56 -29.96 -6.11
C SER A 446 -41.23 -30.03 -4.61
N LYS A 447 -41.68 -31.09 -3.92
CA LYS A 447 -41.37 -31.31 -2.51
C LYS A 447 -39.87 -31.46 -2.27
N GLU A 448 -39.17 -32.21 -3.13
CA GLU A 448 -37.71 -32.36 -3.08
C GLU A 448 -36.97 -31.04 -3.35
N ALA A 449 -37.45 -30.24 -4.31
CA ALA A 449 -36.86 -28.93 -4.58
C ALA A 449 -37.10 -27.93 -3.44
N LEU A 450 -38.26 -28.01 -2.78
CA LEU A 450 -38.60 -27.19 -1.62
C LEU A 450 -37.76 -27.57 -0.39
N SER A 451 -37.59 -28.87 -0.11
CA SER A 451 -36.74 -29.32 0.99
C SER A 451 -35.28 -28.91 0.76
N LEU A 452 -34.77 -29.07 -0.47
CA LEU A 452 -33.44 -28.58 -0.84
C LEU A 452 -33.31 -27.07 -0.61
N ARG A 453 -34.33 -26.28 -0.97
CA ARG A 453 -34.34 -24.83 -0.71
C ARG A 453 -34.28 -24.52 0.79
N GLN A 454 -35.03 -25.26 1.61
CA GLN A 454 -35.00 -25.11 3.07
C GLN A 454 -33.61 -25.43 3.64
N ASP A 455 -32.98 -26.51 3.17
CA ASP A 455 -31.62 -26.87 3.58
C ASP A 455 -30.58 -25.84 3.14
N LEU A 456 -30.70 -25.29 1.93
CA LEU A 456 -29.81 -24.23 1.45
C LEU A 456 -30.00 -22.93 2.23
N ALA A 457 -31.25 -22.58 2.59
CA ALA A 457 -31.54 -21.45 3.45
C ALA A 457 -30.96 -21.65 4.87
N ARG A 458 -31.10 -22.85 5.43
CA ARG A 458 -30.51 -23.23 6.72
C ARG A 458 -28.98 -23.14 6.70
N LYS A 459 -28.33 -23.71 5.68
CA LYS A 459 -26.86 -23.60 5.49
C LYS A 459 -26.40 -22.16 5.30
N LYS A 460 -27.19 -21.30 4.65
CA LYS A 460 -26.90 -19.86 4.54
C LYS A 460 -27.04 -19.16 5.89
N GLY A 461 -28.05 -19.52 6.69
CA GLY A 461 -28.21 -19.05 8.06
C GLY A 461 -27.04 -19.44 8.96
N GLU A 462 -26.60 -20.70 8.87
CA GLU A 462 -25.43 -21.21 9.58
C GLU A 462 -24.15 -20.46 9.16
N LYS A 463 -23.92 -20.27 7.85
CA LYS A 463 -22.78 -19.46 7.36
C LYS A 463 -22.84 -18.00 7.77
N ALA A 464 -24.03 -17.40 7.85
CA ALA A 464 -24.21 -16.04 8.34
C ALA A 464 -23.85 -15.96 9.84
N SER A 465 -24.28 -16.94 10.63
CA SER A 465 -23.90 -17.06 12.04
C SER A 465 -22.39 -17.19 12.22
N THR A 466 -21.71 -18.07 11.45
CA THR A 466 -20.24 -18.19 11.51
C THR A 466 -19.52 -16.92 11.08
N LYS A 467 -20.06 -16.17 10.10
CA LYS A 467 -19.48 -14.88 9.70
C LYS A 467 -19.58 -13.81 10.80
N LEU A 468 -20.56 -13.89 11.68
CA LEU A 468 -20.70 -12.99 12.84
C LEU A 468 -19.70 -13.32 13.96
N ILE A 469 -19.16 -14.55 14.01
CA ILE A 469 -18.14 -14.95 14.99
C ILE A 469 -16.84 -14.15 14.78
N PHE A 470 -16.47 -13.85 13.53
CA PHE A 470 -15.21 -13.16 13.24
C PHE A 470 -15.14 -11.73 13.83
N PRO A 471 -16.13 -10.84 13.63
CA PRO A 471 -16.21 -9.57 14.33
C PRO A 471 -16.19 -9.69 15.86
N MET A 472 -16.91 -10.67 16.42
CA MET A 472 -16.91 -10.90 17.88
C MET A 472 -15.53 -11.31 18.40
N GLY A 473 -14.79 -12.14 17.64
CA GLY A 473 -13.43 -12.54 17.99
C GLY A 473 -12.45 -11.36 18.02
N ILE A 474 -12.54 -10.43 17.07
CA ILE A 474 -11.73 -9.21 17.05
C ILE A 474 -12.06 -8.31 18.24
N MET A 475 -13.34 -8.14 18.55
CA MET A 475 -13.78 -7.37 19.72
C MET A 475 -13.26 -7.99 21.03
N PHE A 476 -13.32 -9.32 21.15
CA PHE A 476 -12.78 -10.03 22.30
C PHE A 476 -11.26 -9.85 22.45
N LEU A 477 -10.50 -9.96 21.36
CA LEU A 477 -9.05 -9.71 21.36
C LEU A 477 -8.72 -8.26 21.79
N ALA A 478 -9.49 -7.28 21.31
CA ALA A 478 -9.30 -5.88 21.69
C ALA A 478 -9.53 -5.64 23.19
N ILE A 479 -10.58 -6.22 23.77
CA ILE A 479 -10.85 -6.17 25.21
C ILE A 479 -9.70 -6.82 25.99
N LEU A 480 -9.19 -7.96 25.51
CA LEU A 480 -8.10 -8.69 26.14
C LEU A 480 -6.82 -7.84 26.21
N ILE A 481 -6.49 -7.12 25.14
CA ILE A 481 -5.35 -6.17 25.12
C ILE A 481 -5.56 -5.07 26.16
N ILE A 482 -6.74 -4.43 26.20
CA ILE A 482 -7.04 -3.35 27.16
C ILE A 482 -6.86 -3.79 28.61
N VAL A 483 -7.23 -5.03 28.94
CA VAL A 483 -7.10 -5.59 30.30
C VAL A 483 -5.65 -5.98 30.61
N ILE A 484 -4.93 -6.57 29.66
CA ILE A 484 -3.55 -7.04 29.88
C ILE A 484 -2.54 -5.88 29.92
N THR A 485 -2.72 -4.83 29.12
CA THR A 485 -1.80 -3.69 29.06
C THR A 485 -1.47 -3.10 30.44
N PRO A 486 -2.44 -2.74 31.29
CA PRO A 486 -2.13 -2.21 32.63
C PRO A 486 -1.45 -3.25 33.52
N ALA A 487 -1.84 -4.53 33.44
CA ALA A 487 -1.22 -5.61 34.22
C ALA A 487 0.27 -5.82 33.88
N ILE A 488 0.65 -5.69 32.61
CA ILE A 488 2.06 -5.78 32.17
C ILE A 488 2.84 -4.54 32.63
N ILE A 489 2.24 -3.36 32.58
CA ILE A 489 2.89 -2.12 33.03
C ILE A 489 3.15 -2.18 34.54
N THR A 490 2.21 -2.67 35.33
CA THR A 490 2.37 -2.84 36.79
C THR A 490 3.32 -3.96 37.21
N LEU A 491 3.63 -4.91 36.31
CA LEU A 491 4.61 -5.97 36.56
C LEU A 491 6.04 -5.60 36.16
N LYS A 492 6.21 -4.45 35.48
CA LYS A 492 7.50 -3.93 35.00
C LYS A 492 7.95 -2.65 35.73
N LEU A 493 7.06 -2.01 36.50
CA LEU A 493 7.42 -1.14 37.63
C LEU A 493 7.64 -2.02 38.86
#